data_AF-A0A1G6GW79-F1
#
_entry.id   AF-A0A1G6GW79-F1
#
_cell.length_a   1.000
_cell.length_b   1.000
_cell.length_c   1.000
_cell.angle_alpha   90.00
_cell.angle_beta   90.00
_cell.angle_gamma   90.00
#
_symmetry.space_group_name_H-M   'P 1'
#
loop_
_entity.id
_entity.type
_entity.pdbx_description
1 polymer ?
#
loop_
_entity_poly.entity_id
_entity_poly.type
_entity_poly.pdbx_seq_one_letter_code
_entity_poly.pdbx_strand_id
1 'polypeptide(L)'
;MTNDEKNPFESAAHTPKDHPTKPIHPSDAPGREYPDVVADDRGSHRSSGMSGPSEPRRPGSGGRQAPVRQSSAPPTEHPMIPGEILMAEGDIEINVGLEVTTLRVENTADRPIQVGSHYHFAEVNAGLAFDRAAAWGKRLDILSGGSARFEPGAVEEIQLVPIGGRRIVEGLRGLCGGELDG
;
A
#
# COMPACT_ATOMS: atom_id res chain seq x y z
N MET A 1 -34.93 -27.43 31.85
CA MET A 1 -33.48 -27.60 32.11
C MET A 1 -32.77 -27.12 30.86
N THR A 2 -32.50 -25.82 30.81
CA THR A 2 -31.95 -25.07 29.67
C THR A 2 -30.46 -24.90 29.89
N ASN A 3 -29.62 -25.42 29.00
CA ASN A 3 -28.21 -25.07 28.94
C ASN A 3 -27.98 -24.23 27.68
N ASP A 4 -27.93 -22.91 27.90
CA ASP A 4 -27.36 -21.91 27.00
C ASP A 4 -25.84 -22.08 26.99
N GLU A 5 -25.30 -22.66 25.91
CA GLU A 5 -23.87 -22.62 25.63
C GLU A 5 -23.54 -21.28 24.98
N LYS A 6 -23.06 -20.32 25.79
CA LYS A 6 -22.56 -19.03 25.28
C LYS A 6 -21.30 -19.25 24.45
N ASN A 7 -21.35 -18.78 23.21
CA ASN A 7 -20.22 -18.75 22.28
C ASN A 7 -19.05 -17.94 22.88
N PRO A 8 -17.83 -18.51 23.02
CA PRO A 8 -16.68 -17.82 23.61
C PRO A 8 -16.08 -16.73 22.70
N PHE A 9 -16.64 -16.50 21.50
CA PHE A 9 -16.17 -15.49 20.53
C PHE A 9 -17.09 -14.27 20.38
N GLU A 10 -18.17 -14.15 21.15
CA GLU A 10 -18.95 -12.91 21.17
C GLU A 10 -18.25 -11.83 22.02
N SER A 11 -17.61 -10.88 21.35
CA SER A 11 -17.17 -9.63 21.97
C SER A 11 -18.31 -8.62 22.00
N ALA A 12 -18.40 -7.86 23.11
CA ALA A 12 -19.42 -6.83 23.32
C ALA A 12 -19.44 -5.82 22.16
N ALA A 13 -20.65 -5.54 21.66
CA ALA A 13 -20.95 -4.67 20.54
C ALA A 13 -20.13 -3.36 20.57
N HIS A 14 -19.28 -3.18 19.56
CA HIS A 14 -18.71 -1.89 19.23
C HIS A 14 -19.86 -0.95 18.84
N THR A 15 -20.20 -0.01 19.73
CA THR A 15 -21.13 1.07 19.38
C THR A 15 -20.33 2.10 18.59
N PRO A 16 -20.62 2.33 17.29
CA PRO A 16 -19.90 3.34 16.52
C PRO A 16 -20.19 4.73 17.12
N LYS A 17 -19.14 5.52 17.37
CA LYS A 17 -19.30 6.92 17.79
C LYS A 17 -19.92 7.74 16.65
N ASP A 18 -20.88 8.60 17.00
CA ASP A 18 -21.61 9.49 16.10
C ASP A 18 -20.68 10.27 15.17
N HIS A 19 -20.75 9.98 13.88
CA HIS A 19 -20.13 10.77 12.83
C HIS A 19 -21.05 11.95 12.47
N PRO A 20 -20.50 13.15 12.20
CA PRO A 20 -21.30 14.29 11.77
C PRO A 20 -22.02 13.96 10.44
N THR A 21 -23.35 14.08 10.46
CA THR A 21 -24.28 13.65 9.39
C THR A 21 -24.30 14.56 8.16
N LYS A 22 -23.35 15.47 8.01
CA LYS A 22 -23.32 16.42 6.89
C LYS A 22 -22.04 16.27 6.07
N PRO A 23 -22.11 15.83 4.80
CA PRO A 23 -20.93 15.64 3.96
C PRO A 23 -20.25 16.99 3.67
N ILE A 24 -18.93 17.03 3.85
CA ILE A 24 -18.09 18.23 3.65
C ILE A 24 -17.64 18.33 2.18
N HIS A 25 -17.74 17.24 1.41
CA HIS A 25 -17.38 17.17 0.00
C HIS A 25 -18.47 16.45 -0.83
N PRO A 26 -18.76 16.88 -2.08
CA PRO A 26 -19.81 16.29 -2.93
C PRO A 26 -19.58 14.82 -3.33
N SER A 27 -18.40 14.26 -3.09
CA SER A 27 -18.10 12.82 -3.28
C SER A 27 -18.57 11.94 -2.13
N ASP A 28 -18.85 12.52 -0.95
CA ASP A 28 -19.06 11.78 0.30
C ASP A 28 -20.55 11.62 0.65
N ALA A 29 -21.45 11.81 -0.33
CA ALA A 29 -22.86 11.55 -0.15
C ALA A 29 -23.13 10.02 -0.21
N PRO A 30 -23.65 9.40 0.86
CA PRO A 30 -24.07 8.01 0.80
C PRO A 30 -25.36 7.93 -0.03
N GLY A 31 -25.34 7.17 -1.13
CA GLY A 31 -26.53 6.90 -1.95
C GLY A 31 -26.55 7.59 -3.31
N ARG A 32 -25.50 7.41 -4.13
CA ARG A 32 -25.67 7.59 -5.57
C ARG A 32 -26.42 6.36 -6.09
N GLU A 33 -27.70 6.52 -6.39
CA GLU A 33 -28.48 5.50 -7.10
C GLU A 33 -27.83 5.23 -8.47
N TYR A 34 -27.36 3.99 -8.64
CA TYR A 34 -27.03 3.47 -9.96
C TYR A 34 -28.34 2.99 -10.57
N PRO A 35 -28.68 3.35 -11.82
CA PRO A 35 -29.89 2.84 -12.44
C PRO A 35 -29.81 1.32 -12.55
N ASP A 36 -30.82 0.65 -12.01
CA ASP A 36 -30.99 -0.80 -12.12
C ASP A 36 -31.00 -1.21 -13.59
N VAL A 37 -30.01 -2.02 -13.99
CA VAL A 37 -30.04 -2.71 -15.26
C VAL A 37 -31.11 -3.80 -15.19
N VAL A 38 -32.31 -3.46 -15.65
CA VAL A 38 -33.42 -4.40 -15.80
C VAL A 38 -32.99 -5.52 -16.75
N ALA A 39 -32.83 -6.72 -16.19
CA ALA A 39 -32.60 -7.94 -16.94
C ALA A 39 -33.93 -8.45 -17.51
N ASP A 40 -34.40 -7.88 -18.61
CA ASP A 40 -35.37 -8.57 -19.46
C ASP A 40 -35.33 -8.07 -20.92
N ASP A 41 -34.55 -8.77 -21.75
CA ASP A 41 -34.95 -9.07 -23.12
C ASP A 41 -34.17 -10.31 -23.58
N ARG A 42 -34.81 -11.48 -23.54
CA ARG A 42 -34.31 -12.71 -24.20
C ARG A 42 -34.57 -12.64 -25.71
N GLY A 43 -34.19 -11.52 -26.32
CA GLY A 43 -34.14 -11.34 -27.76
C GLY A 43 -32.92 -12.06 -28.32
N SER A 44 -33.15 -13.13 -29.07
CA SER A 44 -32.21 -13.81 -29.98
C SER A 44 -30.99 -12.95 -30.34
N HIS A 45 -29.83 -13.27 -29.74
CA HIS A 45 -28.57 -12.74 -30.23
C HIS A 45 -28.38 -13.23 -31.67
N ARG A 46 -28.61 -12.34 -32.64
CA ARG A 46 -28.14 -12.55 -34.01
C ARG A 46 -26.65 -12.77 -33.92
N SER A 47 -26.17 -13.91 -34.44
CA SER A 47 -24.75 -14.21 -34.51
C SER A 47 -24.03 -12.97 -35.06
N SER A 48 -23.04 -12.49 -34.31
CA SER A 48 -22.13 -11.46 -34.80
C SER A 48 -21.43 -12.03 -36.03
N GLY A 49 -21.90 -11.64 -37.21
CA GLY A 49 -21.21 -11.89 -38.46
C GLY A 49 -19.78 -11.36 -38.37
N MET A 50 -18.88 -12.01 -39.09
CA MET A 50 -17.46 -11.67 -39.17
C MET A 50 -17.30 -10.17 -39.42
N SER A 51 -16.77 -9.44 -38.44
CA SER A 51 -16.51 -8.00 -38.59
C SER A 51 -15.37 -7.83 -39.58
N GLY A 52 -15.67 -7.32 -40.78
CA GLY A 52 -14.66 -6.90 -41.76
C GLY A 52 -13.82 -5.74 -41.20
N PRO A 53 -12.60 -5.53 -41.71
CA PRO A 53 -11.74 -4.44 -41.25
C PRO A 53 -12.44 -3.09 -41.48
N SER A 54 -12.50 -2.26 -40.42
CA SER A 54 -13.12 -0.94 -40.48
C SER A 54 -12.27 0.03 -41.27
N GLU A 55 -12.88 0.74 -42.22
CA GLU A 55 -12.20 1.76 -43.03
C GLU A 55 -12.06 3.07 -42.22
N PRO A 56 -10.91 3.77 -42.28
CA PRO A 56 -10.72 5.03 -41.54
C PRO A 56 -11.71 6.11 -42.01
N ARG A 57 -12.45 6.73 -41.09
CA ARG A 57 -13.47 7.77 -41.39
C ARG A 57 -12.91 9.08 -41.98
N ARG A 58 -11.60 9.21 -42.17
CA ARG A 58 -10.99 10.42 -42.75
C ARG A 58 -9.80 10.02 -43.62
N PRO A 59 -9.78 10.38 -44.91
CA PRO A 59 -8.55 10.32 -45.68
C PRO A 59 -7.60 11.33 -45.04
N GLY A 60 -6.65 10.85 -44.24
CA GLY A 60 -5.55 11.70 -43.81
C GLY A 60 -4.80 12.14 -45.06
N SER A 61 -4.65 13.45 -45.28
CA SER A 61 -3.61 13.92 -46.19
C SER A 61 -2.31 13.33 -45.66
N GLY A 62 -1.68 12.40 -46.39
CA GLY A 62 -0.47 11.69 -45.95
C GLY A 62 0.75 12.58 -45.70
N GLY A 63 0.58 13.91 -45.71
CA GLY A 63 1.57 14.89 -45.33
C GLY A 63 1.57 15.16 -43.83
N ARG A 64 2.76 15.19 -43.24
CA ARG A 64 2.99 15.68 -41.88
C ARG A 64 2.42 17.10 -41.74
N GLN A 65 1.61 17.34 -40.71
CA GLN A 65 0.97 18.64 -40.45
C GLN A 65 1.95 19.74 -40.01
N ALA A 66 3.21 19.40 -39.69
CA ALA A 66 4.22 20.36 -39.30
C ALA A 66 5.61 19.98 -39.87
N PRO A 67 6.42 20.97 -40.29
CA PRO A 67 7.80 20.74 -40.69
C PRO A 67 8.62 20.23 -39.50
N VAL A 68 9.45 19.20 -39.73
CA VAL A 68 10.43 18.75 -38.74
C VAL A 68 11.45 19.87 -38.57
N ARG A 69 11.57 20.42 -37.36
CA ARG A 69 12.63 21.37 -37.03
C ARG A 69 13.97 20.64 -37.19
N GLN A 70 14.74 21.00 -38.21
CA GLN A 70 16.10 20.49 -38.36
C GLN A 70 16.98 21.20 -37.34
N SER A 71 17.57 20.47 -36.40
CA SER A 71 18.60 20.99 -35.50
C SER A 71 19.93 21.01 -36.24
N SER A 72 20.60 22.17 -36.29
CA SER A 72 21.98 22.32 -36.79
C SER A 72 23.04 21.93 -35.76
N ALA A 73 22.63 21.47 -34.58
CA ALA A 73 23.55 21.00 -33.56
C ALA A 73 24.20 19.68 -34.04
N PRO A 74 25.53 19.52 -33.88
CA PRO A 74 26.17 18.25 -34.15
C PRO A 74 25.51 17.16 -33.30
N PRO A 75 25.39 15.91 -33.81
CA PRO A 75 24.93 14.81 -33.00
C PRO A 75 25.86 14.69 -31.79
N THR A 76 25.29 14.77 -30.60
CA THR A 76 26.01 14.44 -29.37
C THR A 76 26.53 13.01 -29.50
N GLU A 77 27.76 12.74 -29.05
CA GLU A 77 28.36 11.38 -29.09
C GLU A 77 27.45 10.33 -28.45
N HIS A 78 26.60 10.77 -27.52
CA HIS A 78 25.50 10.00 -26.97
C HIS A 78 24.17 10.48 -27.56
N PRO A 79 23.40 9.62 -28.25
CA PRO A 79 22.06 9.97 -28.67
C PRO A 79 21.21 10.28 -27.43
N MET A 80 20.56 11.44 -27.40
CA MET A 80 19.62 11.81 -26.34
C MET A 80 18.49 10.78 -26.27
N ILE A 81 18.22 10.23 -25.08
CA ILE A 81 17.17 9.24 -24.84
C ILE A 81 16.02 9.93 -24.09
N PRO A 82 14.84 10.13 -24.74
CA PRO A 82 13.69 10.73 -24.06
C PRO A 82 13.26 9.93 -22.84
N GLY A 83 13.25 10.58 -21.67
CA GLY A 83 12.87 9.95 -20.40
C GLY A 83 14.04 9.28 -19.65
N GLU A 84 15.29 9.45 -20.09
CA GLU A 84 16.42 8.98 -19.30
C GLU A 84 16.51 9.72 -17.95
N ILE A 85 16.85 8.96 -16.90
CA ILE A 85 17.17 9.50 -15.58
C ILE A 85 18.68 9.38 -15.41
N LEU A 86 19.36 10.51 -15.39
CA LEU A 86 20.79 10.59 -15.13
C LEU A 86 21.01 10.62 -13.62
N MET A 87 21.38 9.47 -13.05
CA MET A 87 21.66 9.35 -11.61
C MET A 87 23.01 9.99 -11.28
N ALA A 88 23.09 10.60 -10.10
CA ALA A 88 24.38 10.94 -9.52
C ALA A 88 25.12 9.65 -9.11
N GLU A 89 26.45 9.73 -9.04
CA GLU A 89 27.26 8.64 -8.48
C GLU A 89 27.12 8.60 -6.96
N GLY A 90 27.22 7.40 -6.38
CA GLY A 90 27.20 7.16 -4.94
C GLY A 90 25.90 6.58 -4.41
N ASP A 91 25.95 6.15 -3.15
CA ASP A 91 24.82 5.55 -2.44
C ASP A 91 24.06 6.60 -1.62
N ILE A 92 22.77 6.38 -1.43
CA ILE A 92 21.93 7.21 -0.56
C ILE A 92 21.77 6.52 0.78
N GLU A 93 22.36 7.10 1.83
CA GLU A 93 22.13 6.67 3.20
C GLU A 93 20.73 7.10 3.66
N ILE A 94 19.99 6.16 4.27
CA ILE A 94 18.66 6.40 4.81
C ILE A 94 18.71 6.46 6.34
N ASN A 95 17.69 7.10 6.94
CA ASN A 95 17.51 7.13 8.41
C ASN A 95 18.74 7.67 9.18
N VAL A 96 19.55 8.52 8.53
CA VAL A 96 20.78 9.07 9.10
C VAL A 96 20.49 9.83 10.40
N GLY A 97 21.32 9.57 11.42
CA GLY A 97 21.25 10.23 12.72
C GLY A 97 20.19 9.67 13.67
N LEU A 98 19.48 8.61 13.29
CA LEU A 98 18.57 7.89 14.18
C LEU A 98 19.33 6.82 14.98
N GLU A 99 18.92 6.61 16.23
CA GLU A 99 19.47 5.54 17.05
C GLU A 99 19.01 4.18 16.54
N VAL A 100 19.98 3.31 16.21
CA VAL A 100 19.72 1.95 15.72
C VAL A 100 19.73 0.98 16.89
N THR A 101 18.65 0.22 17.04
CA THR A 101 18.55 -0.88 18.00
C THR A 101 18.49 -2.21 17.25
N THR A 102 19.47 -3.07 17.51
CA THR A 102 19.51 -4.42 16.95
C THR A 102 18.75 -5.39 17.84
N LEU A 103 17.82 -6.16 17.28
CA LEU A 103 17.05 -7.17 18.00
C LEU A 103 17.05 -8.50 17.26
N ARG A 104 17.15 -9.59 18.04
CA ARG A 104 16.93 -10.94 17.55
C ARG A 104 15.43 -11.27 17.61
N VAL A 105 14.89 -11.71 16.49
CA VAL A 105 13.47 -12.02 16.31
C VAL A 105 13.33 -13.45 15.82
N GLU A 106 12.45 -14.21 16.47
CA GLU A 106 12.13 -15.58 16.12
C GLU A 106 10.67 -15.72 15.73
N ASN A 107 10.38 -16.39 14.62
CA ASN A 107 9.01 -16.75 14.27
C ASN A 107 8.63 -18.11 14.85
N THR A 108 7.84 -18.09 15.91
CA THR A 108 7.33 -19.29 16.59
C THR A 108 6.00 -19.79 16.02
N ALA A 109 5.46 -19.11 15.00
CA ALA A 109 4.24 -19.54 14.33
C ALA A 109 4.52 -20.60 13.25
N ASP A 110 3.45 -21.27 12.83
CA ASP A 110 3.43 -22.26 11.75
C ASP A 110 3.31 -21.63 10.35
N ARG A 111 3.23 -20.29 10.28
CA ARG A 111 3.03 -19.53 9.04
C ARG A 111 4.07 -18.43 8.89
N PRO A 112 4.46 -18.09 7.65
CA PRO A 112 5.38 -16.99 7.41
C PRO A 112 4.75 -15.66 7.81
N ILE A 113 5.56 -14.76 8.37
CA ILE A 113 5.15 -13.44 8.82
C ILE A 113 5.98 -12.39 8.09
N GLN A 114 5.33 -11.37 7.54
CA GLN A 114 6.00 -10.27 6.85
C GLN A 114 5.63 -8.95 7.49
N VAL A 115 6.63 -8.13 7.80
CA VAL A 115 6.49 -6.86 8.51
C VAL A 115 7.05 -5.74 7.65
N GLY A 116 6.26 -4.69 7.42
CA GLY A 116 6.65 -3.53 6.60
C GLY A 116 7.54 -2.53 7.34
N SER A 117 8.25 -1.71 6.56
CA SER A 117 9.19 -0.68 7.01
C SER A 117 8.65 0.30 8.07
N HIS A 118 7.37 0.67 7.99
CA HIS A 118 6.76 1.70 8.84
C HIS A 118 5.78 1.15 9.88
N TYR A 119 5.74 -0.17 10.06
CA TYR A 119 4.91 -0.78 11.09
C TYR A 119 5.55 -0.58 12.48
N HIS A 120 4.74 -0.26 13.50
CA HIS A 120 5.22 -0.18 14.88
C HIS A 120 5.65 -1.58 15.35
N PHE A 121 6.96 -1.79 15.49
CA PHE A 121 7.49 -3.15 15.60
C PHE A 121 7.05 -3.86 16.88
N ALA A 122 6.82 -3.14 17.98
CA ALA A 122 6.27 -3.73 19.21
C ALA A 122 4.86 -4.32 19.03
N GLU A 123 4.10 -3.88 18.02
CA GLU A 123 2.74 -4.34 17.74
C GLU A 123 2.68 -5.42 16.65
N VAL A 124 3.80 -5.98 16.20
CA VAL A 124 3.75 -7.04 15.19
C VAL A 124 3.04 -8.29 15.73
N ASN A 125 2.79 -9.24 14.83
CA ASN A 125 2.14 -10.52 15.13
C ASN A 125 2.71 -11.17 16.41
N ALA A 126 1.82 -11.75 17.24
CA ALA A 126 2.18 -12.42 18.48
C ALA A 126 3.06 -13.67 18.25
N GLY A 127 3.02 -14.24 17.05
CA GLY A 127 3.89 -15.35 16.64
C GLY A 127 5.36 -14.96 16.45
N LEU A 128 5.71 -13.67 16.55
CA LEU A 128 7.11 -13.24 16.62
C LEU A 128 7.52 -13.06 18.10
N ALA A 129 8.53 -13.81 18.50
CA ALA A 129 9.17 -13.76 19.81
C ALA A 129 10.43 -12.88 19.76
N PHE A 130 10.42 -11.81 20.56
CA PHE A 130 11.50 -10.83 20.71
C PHE A 130 11.20 -9.93 21.92
N ASP A 131 12.14 -9.05 22.28
CA ASP A 131 11.92 -8.05 23.33
C ASP A 131 11.01 -6.90 22.84
N ARG A 132 9.73 -6.95 23.20
CA ARG A 132 8.74 -5.93 22.83
C ARG A 132 8.97 -4.58 23.49
N ALA A 133 9.55 -4.55 24.69
CA ALA A 133 9.85 -3.29 25.37
C ALA A 133 10.98 -2.55 24.63
N ALA A 134 12.01 -3.28 24.21
CA ALA A 134 13.09 -2.72 23.40
C ALA A 134 12.63 -2.25 22.02
N ALA A 135 11.55 -2.82 21.47
CA ALA A 135 10.96 -2.45 20.18
C ALA A 135 9.91 -1.32 20.26
N TRP A 136 9.57 -0.85 21.47
CA TRP A 136 8.51 0.15 21.66
C TRP A 136 8.86 1.48 21.00
N GLY A 137 7.92 2.02 20.22
CA GLY A 137 8.07 3.26 19.48
C GLY A 137 9.11 3.21 18.36
N LYS A 138 9.43 2.02 17.85
CA LYS A 138 10.40 1.79 16.77
C LYS A 138 9.78 1.08 15.56
N ARG A 139 10.45 1.21 14.42
CA ARG A 139 10.11 0.59 13.13
C ARG A 139 11.36 0.00 12.47
N LEU A 140 11.20 -0.84 11.45
CA LEU A 140 12.34 -1.44 10.75
C LEU A 140 13.22 -0.38 10.06
N ASP A 141 14.53 -0.55 10.21
CA ASP A 141 15.54 0.24 9.51
C ASP A 141 15.83 -0.33 8.12
N ILE A 142 14.83 -0.21 7.26
CA ILE A 142 14.90 -0.67 5.87
C ILE A 142 14.34 0.42 4.94
N LEU A 143 14.55 0.24 3.63
CA LEU A 143 13.98 1.12 2.62
C LEU A 143 12.46 1.28 2.80
N SER A 144 11.97 2.50 2.59
CA SER A 144 10.54 2.79 2.63
C SER A 144 9.79 1.95 1.60
N GLY A 145 8.66 1.37 1.99
CA GLY A 145 7.91 0.41 1.17
C GLY A 145 8.47 -1.02 1.20
N GLY A 146 9.66 -1.24 1.75
CA GLY A 146 10.23 -2.57 1.98
C GLY A 146 9.59 -3.31 3.15
N SER A 147 9.99 -4.58 3.33
CA SER A 147 9.53 -5.44 4.41
C SER A 147 10.55 -6.52 4.77
N ALA A 148 10.57 -6.95 6.03
CA ALA A 148 11.26 -8.16 6.48
C ALA A 148 10.28 -9.35 6.49
N ARG A 149 10.76 -10.54 6.09
CA ARG A 149 9.95 -11.76 6.03
C ARG A 149 10.60 -12.84 6.89
N PHE A 150 9.84 -13.36 7.84
CA PHE A 150 10.26 -14.40 8.76
C PHE A 150 9.55 -15.71 8.41
N GLU A 151 10.30 -16.72 7.96
CA GLU A 151 9.76 -18.06 7.75
C GLU A 151 9.45 -18.76 9.10
N PRO A 152 8.55 -19.76 9.14
CA PRO A 152 8.28 -20.53 10.35
C PRO A 152 9.56 -21.11 10.96
N GLY A 153 9.81 -20.85 12.24
CA GLY A 153 11.01 -21.29 12.97
C GLY A 153 12.29 -20.51 12.64
N ALA A 154 12.23 -19.50 11.77
CA ALA A 154 13.40 -18.68 11.45
C ALA A 154 13.74 -17.76 12.62
N VAL A 155 15.05 -17.59 12.85
CA VAL A 155 15.63 -16.64 13.80
C VAL A 155 16.49 -15.68 13.01
N GLU A 156 16.12 -14.40 13.02
CA GLU A 156 16.81 -13.35 12.29
C GLU A 156 17.15 -12.19 13.20
N GLU A 157 18.25 -11.52 12.88
CA GLU A 157 18.64 -10.27 13.52
C GLU A 157 18.17 -9.10 12.66
N ILE A 158 17.46 -8.15 13.26
CA ILE A 158 16.93 -6.98 12.58
C ILE A 158 17.40 -5.70 13.25
N GLN A 159 17.35 -4.61 12.49
CA GLN A 159 17.65 -3.27 12.95
C GLN A 159 16.37 -2.45 13.02
N LEU A 160 16.20 -1.71 14.11
CA LEU A 160 15.07 -0.85 14.38
C LEU A 160 15.51 0.58 14.60
N VAL A 161 14.75 1.53 14.07
CA VAL A 161 14.92 2.97 14.30
C VAL A 161 13.67 3.57 14.95
N PRO A 162 13.79 4.63 15.77
CA PRO A 162 12.64 5.29 16.38
C PRO A 162 11.67 5.84 15.32
N ILE A 163 10.39 5.75 15.63
CA ILE A 163 9.35 6.48 14.91
C ILE A 163 9.58 7.98 15.16
N GLY A 164 9.64 8.77 14.09
CA GLY A 164 9.82 10.22 14.17
C GLY A 164 8.50 11.00 14.28
N GLY A 165 8.57 12.31 14.05
CA GLY A 165 7.40 13.19 14.07
C GLY A 165 6.77 13.31 15.46
N ARG A 166 5.44 13.32 15.54
CA ARG A 166 4.69 13.42 16.81
C ARG A 166 4.65 12.12 17.63
N ARG A 167 5.19 11.02 17.10
CA ARG A 167 5.24 9.72 17.78
C ARG A 167 3.86 9.23 18.26
N ILE A 168 2.87 9.36 17.37
CA ILE A 168 1.50 8.88 17.57
C ILE A 168 1.29 7.65 16.71
N VAL A 169 0.88 6.54 17.31
CA VAL A 169 0.57 5.27 16.66
C VAL A 169 -0.91 4.93 16.88
N GLU A 170 -1.71 5.24 15.86
CA GLU A 170 -3.15 4.92 15.80
C GLU A 170 -3.40 3.60 15.05
N GLY A 171 -4.42 2.85 15.47
CA GLY A 171 -4.83 1.60 14.79
C GLY A 171 -3.96 0.40 15.16
N LEU A 172 -3.31 -0.23 14.18
CA LEU A 172 -2.50 -1.45 14.31
C LEU A 172 -3.20 -2.56 15.12
N ARG A 173 -2.63 -2.96 16.26
CA ARG A 173 -3.26 -3.90 17.20
C ARG A 173 -3.95 -3.20 18.37
N GLY A 174 -3.96 -1.87 18.37
CA GLY A 174 -4.52 -1.04 19.42
C GLY A 174 -3.75 -1.11 20.73
N LEU A 175 -2.50 -1.59 20.72
CA LEU A 175 -1.70 -1.71 21.96
C LEU A 175 -1.16 -0.35 22.40
N CYS A 176 -0.79 0.52 21.45
CA CYS A 176 -0.49 1.93 21.73
C CYS A 176 -1.77 2.78 21.71
N GLY A 177 -2.49 2.78 20.59
CA GLY A 177 -3.80 3.45 20.47
C GLY A 177 -3.75 4.97 20.68
N GLY A 178 -2.62 5.62 20.36
CA GLY A 178 -2.43 7.05 20.59
C GLY A 178 -0.95 7.45 20.69
N GLU A 179 -0.64 8.32 21.64
CA GLU A 179 0.73 8.83 21.87
C GLU A 179 1.64 7.74 22.48
N LEU A 180 2.86 7.61 21.97
CA LEU A 180 3.84 6.62 22.45
C LEU A 180 4.51 7.00 23.78
N ASP A 181 4.63 8.31 24.05
CA ASP A 181 5.40 8.88 25.16
C ASP A 181 4.50 9.66 26.16
N GLY A 182 3.19 9.37 26.17
CA GLY A 182 2.19 10.04 27.00
C GLY A 182 2.09 9.56 28.45
#